data_AF-A0A5D4RID5-F1
#
_entry.id   AF-A0A5D4RID5-F1
#
_cell.length_a   1.000
_cell.length_b   1.000
_cell.length_c   1.000
_cell.angle_alpha   90.00
_cell.angle_beta   90.00
_cell.angle_gamma   90.00
#
_symmetry.space_group_name_H-M   'P 1'
#
loop_
_entity.id
_entity.type
_entity.pdbx_description
1 polymer ?
#
loop_
_entity_poly.entity_id
_entity_poly.type
_entity_poly.pdbx_seq_one_letter_code
_entity_poly.pdbx_strand_id
1 'polypeptide(L)'
;MSIQLILGIYFIAIGIGEHYSTKPGFFLSKDTVQCIAKDDLPIYLRKIGKIHIVLGLLFVTMGQIEHRYNPDLLVFIMTYIVLGLSCFFLIIYLNKKYSGKYILRK
;
A
#
# COMPACT_ATOMS: atom_id res chain seq x y z
N MET A 1 18.23 -1.38 -7.37
CA MET A 1 18.76 -2.04 -6.14
C MET A 1 18.49 -1.28 -4.82
N SER A 2 19.29 -0.30 -4.37
CA SER A 2 19.13 0.28 -3.00
C SER A 2 17.80 1.00 -2.76
N ILE A 3 17.28 1.70 -3.78
CA ILE A 3 16.05 2.49 -3.67
C ILE A 3 14.81 1.58 -3.50
N GLN A 4 14.73 0.46 -4.23
CA GLN A 4 13.60 -0.47 -4.14
C GLN A 4 13.54 -1.17 -2.78
N LEU A 5 14.68 -1.56 -2.22
CA LEU A 5 14.76 -2.14 -0.89
C LEU A 5 14.35 -1.15 0.20
N ILE A 6 14.87 0.09 0.14
CA ILE A 6 14.49 1.15 1.07
C ILE A 6 12.99 1.45 0.97
N LEU A 7 12.46 1.55 -0.25
CA LEU A 7 11.04 1.79 -0.49
C LEU A 7 10.17 0.64 0.04
N GLY A 8 10.59 -0.61 -0.18
CA GLY A 8 9.89 -1.79 0.33
C GLY A 8 9.84 -1.83 1.85
N ILE A 9 10.98 -1.58 2.51
CA ILE A 9 11.06 -1.51 3.98
C ILE A 9 10.19 -0.35 4.51
N TYR A 10 10.20 0.80 3.84
CA TYR A 10 9.35 1.94 4.19
C TYR A 10 7.86 1.60 4.15
N PHE A 11 7.39 0.96 3.08
CA PHE A 11 6.00 0.52 2.95
C PHE A 11 5.63 -0.56 3.98
N ILE A 12 6.54 -1.48 4.30
CA ILE A 12 6.32 -2.46 5.38
C ILE A 12 6.16 -1.75 6.73
N ALA A 13 7.05 -0.81 7.06
CA ALA A 13 7.00 -0.08 8.33
C ALA A 13 5.69 0.72 8.48
N ILE A 14 5.27 1.42 7.42
CA ILE A 14 3.98 2.12 7.38
C ILE A 14 2.82 1.15 7.50
N GLY A 15 2.84 0.07 6.74
CA GLY A 15 1.76 -0.90 6.73
C GLY A 15 1.60 -1.59 8.09
N ILE A 16 2.69 -1.87 8.81
CA ILE A 16 2.66 -2.34 10.20
C ILE A 16 2.05 -1.26 11.10
N GLY A 17 2.49 -0.01 10.96
CA GLY A 17 1.93 1.13 11.69
C GLY A 17 0.41 1.23 11.51
N GLU A 18 -0.08 1.22 10.28
CA GLU A 18 -1.51 1.27 9.97
C GLU A 18 -2.27 0.01 10.40
N HIS A 19 -1.63 -1.16 10.38
CA HIS A 19 -2.27 -2.40 10.78
C HIS A 19 -2.57 -2.46 12.28
N TYR A 20 -1.66 -1.94 13.11
CA TYR A 20 -1.80 -1.94 14.57
C TYR A 20 -2.32 -0.62 15.13
N SER A 21 -2.34 0.45 14.35
CA SER A 21 -2.83 1.75 14.81
C SER A 21 -4.35 1.83 14.76
N THR A 22 -4.94 2.35 15.83
CA THR A 22 -6.33 2.80 15.89
C THR A 22 -6.50 4.25 15.41
N LYS A 23 -5.38 4.96 15.18
CA LYS A 23 -5.36 6.33 14.70
C LYS A 23 -4.98 6.38 13.22
N PRO A 24 -5.56 7.30 12.45
CA PRO A 24 -5.17 7.51 11.06
C PRO A 24 -3.68 7.84 10.96
N GLY A 25 -2.96 7.06 10.16
CA GLY A 25 -1.55 7.27 9.87
C GLY A 25 -1.30 8.45 8.91
N PHE A 26 -0.04 8.66 8.56
CA PHE A 26 0.42 9.80 7.74
C PHE A 26 -0.23 9.87 6.35
N PHE A 27 -0.71 8.75 5.81
CA PHE A 27 -1.33 8.67 4.48
C PHE A 27 -2.83 8.98 4.45
N LEU A 28 -3.47 9.09 5.62
CA LEU A 28 -4.91 9.35 5.72
C LEU A 28 -5.17 10.81 6.07
N SER A 29 -5.79 11.54 5.15
CA SER A 29 -6.25 12.90 5.41
C SER A 29 -7.32 12.89 6.51
N LYS A 30 -7.31 13.92 7.37
CA LYS A 30 -8.32 14.10 8.43
C LYS A 30 -9.75 14.07 7.88
N ASP A 31 -9.96 14.59 6.68
CA ASP A 31 -11.27 14.59 6.00
C ASP A 31 -11.73 13.17 5.64
N THR A 32 -10.79 12.29 5.31
CA THR A 32 -11.09 10.88 5.00
C THR A 32 -11.55 10.14 6.24
N VAL A 33 -10.90 10.41 7.37
CA VAL A 33 -11.22 9.81 8.66
C VAL A 33 -12.59 10.26 9.13
N GLN A 34 -12.97 11.50 8.83
CA GLN A 34 -14.31 12.02 9.10
C GLN A 34 -15.39 11.39 8.21
N CYS A 35 -15.05 10.95 7.00
CA CYS A 35 -15.99 10.28 6.10
C CYS A 35 -16.19 8.79 6.42
N ILE A 36 -15.32 8.19 7.23
CA ILE A 36 -15.42 6.78 7.63
C ILE A 36 -16.10 6.70 9.00
N ALA A 37 -17.05 5.78 9.16
CA ALA A 37 -17.66 5.55 10.45
C ALA A 37 -16.60 5.17 11.51
N LYS A 38 -16.72 5.71 12.73
CA LYS A 38 -15.71 5.50 13.79
C LYS A 38 -15.45 4.03 14.08
N ASP A 39 -16.49 3.20 13.98
CA ASP A 39 -16.42 1.76 14.22
C ASP A 39 -15.72 1.00 13.07
N ASP A 40 -15.81 1.54 11.86
CA ASP A 40 -15.20 0.96 10.65
C ASP A 40 -13.76 1.39 10.42
N LEU A 41 -13.34 2.53 10.99
CA LEU A 41 -12.00 3.08 10.87
C LEU A 41 -10.87 2.08 11.21
N PRO A 42 -10.90 1.35 12.35
CA PRO A 42 -9.86 0.37 12.66
C PRO A 42 -9.86 -0.82 11.68
N ILE A 43 -11.02 -1.20 11.14
CA ILE A 43 -11.13 -2.30 10.15
C ILE A 43 -10.52 -1.85 8.83
N TYR A 44 -10.80 -0.62 8.42
CA TYR A 44 -10.25 -0.01 7.23
C TYR A 44 -8.72 0.13 7.33
N LEU A 45 -8.21 0.67 8.44
CA LEU A 45 -6.77 0.81 8.71
C LEU A 45 -6.04 -0.55 8.66
N ARG A 46 -6.61 -1.58 9.28
CA ARG A 46 -6.07 -2.95 9.21
C ARG A 46 -5.95 -3.47 7.79
N LYS A 47 -6.93 -3.19 6.93
CA LYS A 47 -6.95 -3.65 5.54
C LYS A 47 -5.97 -2.89 4.67
N ILE A 48 -5.90 -1.57 4.82
CA ILE A 48 -4.90 -0.74 4.12
C ILE A 48 -3.49 -1.12 4.55
N GLY A 49 -3.25 -1.26 5.85
CA GLY A 49 -1.95 -1.68 6.37
C GLY A 49 -1.48 -3.02 5.79
N LYS A 50 -2.38 -3.99 5.66
CA LYS A 50 -2.07 -5.27 4.97
C LYS A 50 -1.67 -5.06 3.52
N ILE A 51 -2.36 -4.19 2.78
CA ILE A 51 -2.02 -3.92 1.37
C ILE A 51 -0.63 -3.26 1.28
N HIS A 52 -0.31 -2.30 2.15
CA HIS A 52 1.02 -1.68 2.18
C HIS A 52 2.13 -2.65 2.58
N ILE A 53 1.88 -3.56 3.53
CA ILE A 53 2.84 -4.63 3.87
C ILE A 53 3.10 -5.52 2.65
N VAL A 54 2.03 -5.96 1.97
CA VAL A 54 2.15 -6.79 0.75
C VAL A 54 2.91 -6.05 -0.34
N LEU A 55 2.58 -4.78 -0.59
CA LEU A 55 3.29 -3.95 -1.58
C LEU A 55 4.77 -3.80 -1.24
N GLY A 56 5.09 -3.53 0.03
CA GLY A 56 6.47 -3.41 0.47
C GLY A 56 7.25 -4.72 0.35
N LEU A 57 6.62 -5.86 0.66
CA LEU A 57 7.21 -7.19 0.44
C LEU A 57 7.49 -7.44 -1.04
N LEU A 58 6.55 -7.08 -1.93
CA LEU A 58 6.74 -7.19 -3.38
C LEU A 58 7.93 -6.35 -3.87
N PHE A 59 8.11 -5.13 -3.37
CA PHE A 59 9.27 -4.30 -3.71
C PHE A 59 10.59 -4.88 -3.20
N VAL A 60 10.61 -5.44 -1.98
CA VAL A 60 11.80 -6.12 -1.45
C VAL A 60 12.14 -7.35 -2.31
N THR A 61 11.15 -8.20 -2.61
CA THR A 61 11.34 -9.40 -3.44
C THR A 61 11.81 -9.03 -4.84
N MET A 62 11.19 -8.04 -5.47
CA MET A 62 11.60 -7.57 -6.79
C MET A 62 13.01 -7.00 -6.80
N GLY A 63 13.40 -6.24 -5.77
CA GLY A 63 14.77 -5.74 -5.65
C GLY A 63 15.81 -6.85 -5.48
N GLN A 64 15.46 -7.94 -4.79
CA GLN A 64 16.31 -9.13 -4.71
C GLN A 64 16.38 -9.89 -6.05
N ILE A 65 15.27 -10.01 -6.77
CA ILE A 65 15.22 -10.67 -8.09
C ILE A 65 16.04 -9.89 -9.12
N GLU A 66 15.87 -8.56 -9.16
CA GLU A 66 16.66 -7.65 -10.00
C GLU A 66 18.15 -7.85 -9.76
N HIS A 67 18.56 -7.89 -8.49
CA HIS A 67 19.96 -8.06 -8.11
C HIS A 67 20.54 -9.45 -8.46
N ARG A 68 19.76 -10.52 -8.24
CA ARG A 68 20.26 -11.90 -8.34
C ARG A 68 20.20 -12.46 -9.76
N TYR A 69 19.16 -12.11 -10.52
CA TYR A 69 18.84 -12.78 -11.78
C TYR A 69 18.95 -11.87 -13.01
N ASN A 70 19.09 -10.55 -12.82
CA ASN A 70 19.14 -9.55 -13.90
C ASN A 70 18.10 -9.83 -15.02
N PRO A 71 16.80 -9.86 -14.66
CA PRO A 71 15.74 -10.24 -15.59
C PRO A 71 15.63 -9.26 -16.76
N ASP A 72 14.97 -9.70 -17.83
CA ASP A 72 14.62 -8.81 -18.94
C ASP A 72 13.85 -7.58 -18.42
N LEU A 73 14.32 -6.39 -18.81
CA LEU A 73 13.85 -5.12 -18.29
C LEU A 73 12.35 -4.90 -18.55
N LEU A 74 11.86 -5.29 -19.74
CA LEU A 74 10.46 -5.12 -20.09
C LEU A 74 9.58 -6.02 -19.23
N VAL A 75 9.94 -7.29 -19.08
CA VAL A 75 9.19 -8.24 -18.24
C VAL A 75 9.18 -7.76 -16.78
N PHE A 76 10.30 -7.27 -16.28
CA PHE A 76 10.43 -6.75 -14.93
C PHE A 76 9.52 -5.54 -14.70
N ILE A 77 9.57 -4.54 -15.59
CA ILE A 77 8.74 -3.33 -15.49
C ILE A 77 7.25 -3.66 -15.61
N MET A 78 6.86 -4.53 -16.57
CA MET A 78 5.46 -4.91 -16.76
C MET A 78 4.90 -5.62 -15.53
N THR A 79 5.68 -6.51 -14.91
CA THR A 79 5.26 -7.19 -13.67
C THR A 79 5.09 -6.18 -12.54
N TYR A 80 5.98 -5.20 -12.43
CA TYR A 80 5.91 -4.13 -11.43
C TYR A 80 4.64 -3.28 -11.60
N ILE A 81 4.28 -2.92 -12.85
CA ILE A 81 3.08 -2.15 -13.16
C ILE A 81 1.82 -2.95 -12.79
N VAL A 82 1.74 -4.23 -13.16
CA VAL A 82 0.57 -5.07 -12.85
C VAL A 82 0.38 -5.21 -11.34
N LEU A 83 1.46 -5.50 -10.60
CA LEU A 83 1.42 -5.62 -9.14
C LEU A 83 1.03 -4.29 -8.47
N GLY A 84 1.67 -3.18 -8.87
CA GLY A 84 1.36 -1.86 -8.35
C GLY A 84 -0.11 -1.45 -8.59
N LEU A 85 -0.62 -1.70 -9.80
CA LEU A 85 -2.02 -1.44 -10.14
C LEU A 85 -2.97 -2.31 -9.31
N SER A 86 -2.65 -3.58 -9.08
CA SER A 86 -3.50 -4.47 -8.27
C SER A 86 -3.66 -3.95 -6.83
N CYS A 87 -2.56 -3.52 -6.19
CA CYS A 87 -2.60 -2.89 -4.87
C CYS A 87 -3.36 -1.57 -4.90
N PHE A 88 -3.17 -0.75 -5.93
CA PHE A 88 -3.85 0.53 -6.08
C PHE A 88 -5.37 0.37 -6.23
N PHE A 89 -5.84 -0.58 -7.05
CA PHE A 89 -7.26 -0.89 -7.19
C PHE A 89 -7.87 -1.41 -5.88
N LEU A 90 -7.14 -2.22 -5.10
CA LEU A 90 -7.60 -2.68 -3.80
C LEU A 90 -7.78 -1.51 -2.82
N ILE A 91 -6.83 -0.55 -2.81
CA ILE A 91 -6.96 0.66 -1.99
C ILE A 91 -8.19 1.47 -2.43
N ILE A 92 -8.35 1.73 -3.72
CA ILE A 92 -9.52 2.46 -4.26
C ILE A 92 -10.84 1.76 -3.90
N TYR A 93 -10.88 0.44 -3.99
CA TYR A 93 -12.06 -0.34 -3.61
C TYR A 93 -12.40 -0.17 -2.12
N LEU A 94 -11.39 -0.24 -1.25
CA LEU A 94 -11.58 0.00 0.18
C LEU A 94 -12.03 1.44 0.45
N ASN A 95 -11.44 2.42 -0.23
CA ASN A 95 -11.83 3.82 -0.14
C ASN A 95 -13.32 4.01 -0.44
N LYS A 96 -13.77 3.45 -1.58
CA LYS A 96 -15.19 3.50 -1.97
C LYS A 96 -16.07 2.80 -0.92
N LYS A 97 -15.65 1.63 -0.46
CA LYS A 97 -16.43 0.81 0.47
C LYS A 97 -16.65 1.49 1.83
N TYR A 98 -15.62 2.15 2.35
CA TYR A 98 -15.63 2.67 3.72
C TYR A 98 -15.89 4.17 3.83
N SER A 99 -15.60 4.94 2.78
CA SER A 99 -15.77 6.40 2.76
C SER A 99 -16.78 6.88 1.71
N GLY A 100 -17.27 6.00 0.83
CA GLY A 100 -18.15 6.36 -0.30
C GLY A 100 -17.44 7.09 -1.46
N LYS A 101 -16.12 7.33 -1.36
CA LYS A 101 -15.33 8.07 -2.35
C LYS A 101 -14.16 7.22 -2.86
N TYR A 102 -13.84 7.32 -4.15
CA TYR A 102 -12.75 6.56 -4.76
C TYR A 102 -11.35 7.14 -4.44
N ILE A 103 -11.24 8.47 -4.47
CA ILE A 103 -10.00 9.20 -4.19
C ILE A 103 -10.17 9.96 -2.89
N LEU A 104 -9.28 9.67 -1.94
CA LEU A 104 -9.27 10.24 -0.60
C LEU A 104 -8.20 11.32 -0.52
N ARG A 105 -8.36 12.35 -1.35
CA ARG A 105 -7.47 13.52 -1.38
C ARG A 105 -8.33 14.76 -1.66
N LYS A 106 -8.18 15.80 -0.85
CA LYS A 106 -8.51 17.16 -1.25
C LYS A 106 -7.26 17.75 -1.89
#